data_AF-A0A2I1BTX6-F1
#
_entry.id   AF-A0A2I1BTX6-F1
#
_cell.length_a   1.000
_cell.length_b   1.000
_cell.length_c   1.000
_cell.angle_alpha   90.00
_cell.angle_beta   90.00
_cell.angle_gamma   90.00
#
_symmetry.space_group_name_H-M   'P 1'
#
loop_
_entity.id
_entity.type
_entity.pdbx_description
1 polymer ?
#
loop_
_entity_poly.entity_id
_entity_poly.type
_entity_poly.pdbx_seq_one_letter_code
_entity_poly.pdbx_strand_id
1 'polypeptide(L)'
;MGLLALGTALDWEEAKKRSDQVRKWGIEQLLAIWNRAKGKERDALLWGDEVEYLVVAIDDKVKKARLSLAQAEILKSLARDEALWKEKRSGPAHGKEQ
;
A
#
# COMPACT_ATOMS: atom_id res chain seq x y z
N MET A 1 -2.71 -2.87 1.15
CA MET A 1 -1.72 -1.77 1.00
C MET A 1 -0.76 -2.11 -0.14
N GLY A 2 -0.59 -1.24 -1.13
CA GLY A 2 0.41 -1.41 -2.19
C GLY A 2 1.82 -1.07 -1.72
N LEU A 3 2.85 -1.54 -2.44
CA LEU A 3 4.23 -1.18 -2.13
C LEU A 3 4.46 0.33 -2.38
N LEU A 4 5.21 0.98 -1.50
CA LEU A 4 5.47 2.42 -1.59
C LEU A 4 6.24 2.76 -2.87
N ALA A 5 5.88 3.88 -3.51
CA ALA A 5 6.63 4.43 -4.61
C ALA A 5 7.99 4.95 -4.12
N LEU A 6 9.07 4.64 -4.86
CA LEU A 6 10.41 5.15 -4.60
C LEU A 6 10.50 6.64 -4.94
N GLY A 7 11.16 7.41 -4.07
CA GLY A 7 11.44 8.83 -4.28
C GLY A 7 12.58 9.31 -3.38
N THR A 8 13.10 10.51 -3.66
CA THR A 8 14.14 11.15 -2.83
C THR A 8 13.47 11.94 -1.71
N ALA A 9 13.62 11.49 -0.47
CA ALA A 9 13.13 12.23 0.69
C ALA A 9 13.98 13.49 0.91
N LEU A 10 13.30 14.61 1.18
CA LEU A 10 13.95 15.84 1.62
C LEU A 10 14.28 15.75 3.11
N ASP A 11 15.36 16.38 3.53
CA ASP A 11 15.61 16.60 4.95
C ASP A 11 14.56 17.57 5.54
N TRP A 12 14.54 17.69 6.87
CA TRP A 12 13.56 18.53 7.54
C TRP A 12 13.67 20.02 7.16
N GLU A 13 14.89 20.55 7.04
CA GLU A 13 15.09 21.98 6.76
C GLU A 13 14.64 22.35 5.35
N GLU A 14 14.85 21.45 4.39
CA GLU A 14 14.37 21.58 3.00
C GLU A 14 12.87 21.36 2.89
N ALA A 15 12.32 20.36 3.58
CA ALA A 15 10.89 20.08 3.60
C ALA A 15 10.10 21.24 4.21
N LYS A 16 10.59 21.83 5.30
CA LYS A 16 9.96 22.95 5.99
C LYS A 16 9.83 24.18 5.09
N LYS A 17 10.85 24.49 4.28
CA LYS A 17 10.80 25.59 3.29
C LYS A 17 9.68 25.43 2.26
N ARG A 18 9.24 24.19 2.00
CA ARG A 18 8.18 23.85 1.03
C ARG A 18 6.81 23.63 1.70
N SER A 19 6.71 23.71 3.02
CA SER A 19 5.50 23.36 3.77
C SER A 19 4.26 24.18 3.34
N ASP A 20 4.43 25.48 3.09
CA ASP A 20 3.34 26.34 2.63
C ASP A 20 2.86 25.96 1.21
N GLN A 21 3.79 25.60 0.32
CA GLN A 21 3.47 25.12 -1.02
C GLN A 21 2.69 23.79 -0.95
N VAL A 22 3.15 22.84 -0.14
CA VAL A 22 2.47 21.55 0.07
C VAL A 22 1.06 21.76 0.60
N ARG A 23 0.88 22.66 1.58
CA ARG A 23 -0.44 23.00 2.12
C ARG A 23 -1.35 23.60 1.06
N LYS A 24 -0.87 24.59 0.31
CA LYS A 24 -1.65 25.25 -0.75
C LYS A 24 -2.13 24.24 -1.79
N TRP A 25 -1.21 23.42 -2.31
CA TRP A 25 -1.54 22.40 -3.30
C TRP A 25 -2.44 21.30 -2.75
N GLY A 26 -2.26 20.91 -1.49
CA GLY A 26 -3.14 19.95 -0.82
C GLY A 26 -4.59 20.44 -0.76
N ILE A 27 -4.80 21.72 -0.47
CA ILE A 27 -6.15 22.32 -0.46
C ILE A 27 -6.74 22.35 -1.89
N GLU A 28 -5.95 22.74 -2.89
CA GLU A 28 -6.40 22.73 -4.29
C GLU A 28 -6.82 21.32 -4.74
N GLN A 29 -6.04 20.29 -4.39
CA GLN A 29 -6.34 18.88 -4.67
C GLN A 29 -7.60 18.43 -3.94
N LEU A 30 -7.75 18.78 -2.67
CA LEU A 30 -8.94 18.46 -1.88
C LEU A 30 -10.21 19.04 -2.52
N LEU A 31 -10.18 20.33 -2.90
CA LEU A 31 -11.30 20.99 -3.56
C LEU A 31 -11.63 20.36 -4.92
N ALA A 32 -10.62 19.97 -5.69
CA ALA A 32 -10.80 19.28 -6.96
C ALA A 32 -11.46 17.89 -6.77
N ILE A 33 -11.00 17.12 -5.77
CA ILE A 33 -11.59 15.82 -5.42
C ILE A 33 -13.05 16.00 -4.98
N TRP A 34 -13.32 16.95 -4.08
CA TRP A 34 -14.66 17.26 -3.62
C TRP A 34 -15.60 17.62 -4.78
N ASN A 35 -15.18 18.55 -5.65
CA ASN A 35 -16.01 18.97 -6.79
C ASN A 35 -16.32 17.83 -7.76
N ARG A 36 -15.40 16.86 -7.90
CA ARG A 36 -15.61 15.65 -8.71
C ARG A 36 -16.52 14.64 -8.02
N ALA A 37 -16.43 14.51 -6.69
CA ALA A 37 -17.11 13.45 -5.94
C ALA A 37 -18.46 13.86 -5.35
N LYS A 38 -18.75 15.16 -5.15
CA LYS A 38 -19.93 15.66 -4.44
C LYS A 38 -21.28 15.25 -5.02
N GLY A 39 -21.34 14.85 -6.30
CA GLY A 39 -22.55 14.38 -6.96
C GLY A 39 -22.61 12.85 -7.14
N LYS A 40 -21.67 12.11 -6.56
CA LYS A 40 -21.69 10.64 -6.63
C LYS A 40 -22.75 10.10 -5.67
N GLU A 41 -23.74 9.43 -6.22
CA GLU A 41 -24.77 8.72 -5.46
C GLU A 41 -24.76 7.24 -5.87
N ARG A 42 -25.18 6.36 -4.95
CA ARG A 42 -25.34 4.91 -5.18
C ARG A 42 -24.05 4.15 -5.49
N ASP A 43 -22.92 4.54 -4.90
CA ASP A 43 -21.74 3.68 -4.88
C ASP A 43 -22.03 2.40 -4.06
N ALA A 44 -21.47 1.27 -4.49
CA ALA A 44 -21.59 0.02 -3.77
C ALA A 44 -20.98 0.16 -2.36
N LEU A 45 -21.62 -0.45 -1.35
CA LEU A 45 -21.08 -0.51 0.02
C LEU A 45 -19.90 -1.49 0.07
N LEU A 46 -18.74 -1.01 -0.36
CA LEU A 46 -17.47 -1.71 -0.21
C LEU A 46 -16.92 -1.41 1.18
N TRP A 47 -16.49 -2.46 1.88
CA TRP A 47 -15.86 -2.36 3.19
C TRP A 47 -14.77 -3.42 3.31
N GLY A 48 -13.84 -3.21 4.23
CA GLY A 48 -12.74 -4.11 4.54
C GLY A 48 -12.04 -3.64 5.80
N ASP A 49 -11.27 -4.54 6.41
CA ASP A 49 -10.43 -4.27 7.56
C ASP A 49 -8.99 -3.92 7.15
N GLU A 50 -8.32 -3.13 7.99
CA GLU A 50 -6.87 -2.92 7.90
C GLU A 50 -6.22 -3.52 9.17
N VAL A 51 -5.30 -4.45 8.97
CA VAL A 51 -4.62 -5.21 10.03
C VAL A 51 -3.11 -4.97 9.97
N GLU A 52 -2.49 -4.78 11.13
CA GLU A 52 -1.05 -4.60 11.29
C GLU A 52 -0.44 -5.76 12.08
N TYR A 53 0.74 -6.24 11.65
CA TYR A 53 1.43 -7.38 12.28
C TYR A 53 2.87 -7.06 12.63
N LEU A 54 3.35 -7.65 13.73
CA LEU A 54 4.77 -7.70 14.08
C LEU A 54 5.31 -9.11 13.83
N VAL A 55 6.40 -9.21 13.07
CA VAL A 55 7.10 -10.48 12.86
C VAL A 55 8.12 -10.66 13.99
N VAL A 56 7.97 -11.70 14.79
CA VAL A 56 8.83 -11.97 15.95
C VAL A 56 9.69 -13.19 15.68
N ALA A 57 11.01 -13.05 15.87
CA ALA A 57 11.96 -14.15 15.89
C ALA A 57 12.10 -14.67 17.32
N ILE A 58 11.72 -15.93 17.54
CA ILE A 58 11.77 -16.58 18.85
C ILE A 58 12.99 -17.50 18.90
N ASP A 59 13.81 -17.33 19.94
CA ASP A 59 14.92 -18.20 20.28
C ASP A 59 14.58 -18.97 21.56
N ASP A 60 14.13 -20.21 21.38
CA ASP A 60 13.68 -21.06 22.49
C ASP A 60 14.81 -21.57 23.39
N LYS A 61 16.04 -21.62 22.89
CA LYS A 61 17.21 -22.07 23.65
C LYS A 61 17.63 -20.99 24.65
N VAL A 62 17.66 -19.74 24.18
CA VAL A 62 18.04 -18.58 25.00
C VAL A 62 16.81 -17.91 25.66
N LYS A 63 15.60 -18.40 25.37
CA LYS A 63 14.32 -17.87 25.87
C LYS A 63 14.16 -16.37 25.58
N LYS A 64 14.41 -15.97 24.33
CA LYS A 64 14.30 -14.57 23.88
C LYS A 64 13.38 -14.44 22.68
N ALA A 65 12.55 -13.42 22.69
CA ALA A 65 11.76 -12.97 21.54
C ALA A 65 12.32 -11.62 21.06
N ARG A 66 12.56 -11.48 19.75
CA ARG A 66 13.08 -10.26 19.13
C ARG A 66 12.21 -9.86 17.95
N LEU A 67 12.11 -8.57 17.68
CA LEU A 67 11.50 -8.10 16.44
C LEU A 67 12.38 -8.52 15.26
N SER A 68 11.79 -9.25 14.31
CA SER A 68 12.44 -9.53 13.04
C SER A 68 12.56 -8.23 12.24
N LEU A 69 13.67 -8.01 11.56
CA LEU A 69 13.86 -6.88 10.65
C LEU A 69 13.65 -7.26 9.17
N ALA A 70 13.11 -8.45 8.91
CA ALA A 70 12.92 -9.01 7.57
C ALA A 70 11.61 -8.53 6.87
N GLN A 71 10.97 -7.46 7.37
CA GLN A 71 9.69 -6.99 6.83
C GLN A 71 9.81 -6.62 5.35
N ALA A 72 10.91 -5.98 4.95
CA ALA A 72 11.10 -5.53 3.58
C ALA A 72 11.15 -6.71 2.58
N GLU A 73 11.81 -7.80 2.95
CA GLU A 73 11.93 -9.02 2.16
C GLU A 73 10.59 -9.76 2.09
N ILE A 74 9.88 -9.86 3.22
CA ILE A 74 8.55 -10.47 3.28
C ILE A 74 7.58 -9.73 2.37
N LEU A 75 7.53 -8.39 2.45
CA LEU A 75 6.68 -7.57 1.59
C LEU A 75 7.03 -7.71 0.10
N LYS A 76 8.34 -7.80 -0.23
CA LYS A 76 8.78 -8.06 -1.61
C LYS A 76 8.34 -9.45 -2.10
N SER A 77 8.38 -10.48 -1.24
CA SER A 77 7.93 -11.83 -1.61
C SER A 77 6.42 -11.85 -1.85
N LEU A 78 5.64 -11.29 -0.93
CA LEU A 78 4.18 -11.23 -1.04
C LEU A 78 3.73 -10.50 -2.30
N ALA A 79 4.39 -9.39 -2.65
CA ALA A 79 4.08 -8.65 -3.88
C ALA A 79 4.37 -9.47 -5.15
N ARG A 80 5.44 -10.27 -5.18
CA ARG A 80 5.73 -11.19 -6.30
C ARG A 80 4.69 -12.29 -6.40
N ASP A 81 4.32 -12.89 -5.27
CA ASP A 81 3.32 -13.95 -5.23
C ASP A 81 1.95 -13.46 -5.71
N GLU A 82 1.55 -12.25 -5.31
CA GLU A 82 0.32 -11.61 -5.80
C GLU A 82 0.35 -11.39 -7.32
N ALA A 83 1.48 -10.95 -7.87
CA ALA A 83 1.65 -10.77 -9.31
C ALA A 83 1.53 -12.10 -10.08
N LEU A 84 2.20 -13.16 -9.59
CA LEU A 84 2.10 -14.50 -10.18
C LEU A 84 0.67 -15.06 -10.12
N TRP A 85 -0.05 -14.81 -9.02
CA TRP A 85 -1.43 -15.23 -8.88
C TRP A 85 -2.37 -14.50 -9.87
N LYS A 86 -2.18 -13.19 -10.06
CA LYS A 86 -2.93 -12.41 -11.06
C LYS A 86 -2.65 -12.91 -12.48
N GLU A 87 -1.40 -13.17 -12.83
CA GLU A 87 -1.00 -13.69 -14.16
C GLU A 87 -1.68 -15.03 -14.47
N LYS A 88 -1.70 -15.97 -13.51
CA LYS A 88 -2.38 -17.27 -13.65
C LYS A 88 -3.89 -17.15 -13.85
N ARG A 89 -4.55 -16.15 -13.25
CA ARG A 89 -5.98 -15.88 -13.44
C ARG A 89 -6.32 -15.24 -14.79
N SER A 90 -5.36 -14.57 -15.42
CA SER A 90 -5.50 -13.99 -16.75
C SER A 90 -5.13 -14.93 -17.91
N GLY A 91 -4.81 -16.20 -17.62
CA GLY A 91 -4.63 -17.24 -18.64
C GLY A 91 -5.94 -17.54 -19.41
N PRO A 92 -5.86 -18.09 -20.64
CA PRO A 92 -7.01 -18.15 -21.54
C PRO A 92 -8.14 -18.98 -20.94
N ALA A 93 -9.35 -18.42 -20.95
CA ALA A 93 -10.58 -19.15 -20.69
C ALA A 93 -10.54 -20.43 -21.54
N HIS A 94 -10.56 -21.60 -20.87
CA HIS A 94 -10.58 -22.90 -21.53
C HIS A 94 -11.66 -22.87 -22.61
N GLY A 95 -11.23 -23.12 -23.84
CA GLY A 95 -12.09 -23.17 -25.01
C GLY A 95 -13.24 -24.15 -24.76
N LYS A 96 -14.43 -23.75 -25.20
CA LYS A 96 -15.57 -24.65 -25.32
C LYS A 96 -15.14 -25.83 -26.20
N GLU A 97 -15.11 -27.03 -25.63
CA GLU A 97 -15.06 -28.28 -26.40
C GLU A 97 -16.31 -28.35 -27.29
N GLN A 98 -16.08 -28.60 -28.57
CA GLN A 98 -17.06 -29.14 -29.52
C GLN A 98 -16.97 -30.67 -29.46
#